data_AF-A0A5M4D5U0-F1
#
_entry.id   AF-A0A5M4D5U0-F1
#
_cell.length_a   1.000
_cell.length_b   1.000
_cell.length_c   1.000
_cell.angle_alpha   90.00
_cell.angle_beta   90.00
_cell.angle_gamma   90.00
#
_symmetry.space_group_name_H-M   'P 1'
#
loop_
_entity.id
_entity.type
_entity.pdbx_description
1 polymer ?
#
loop_
_entity_poly.entity_id
_entity_poly.type
_entity_poly.pdbx_seq_one_letter_code
_entity_poly.pdbx_strand_id
1 'polypeptide(L)'
;MPSREFEHLEAVLGAAEQLLAAREDQMLTADEWDALQHAVAACREPDPTERDETFRVDADGCLVRAVAPRRGKPYEHRCPRDGFEAVADAAEQFGERGETFVLEDLRRATNIPWTQAAVAFAFLKERGIAIPAGGRAHAVAETGAFPDAMTEYHALREKPGE
;
A
#
# COMPACT_ATOMS: atom_id res chain seq x y z
N MET A 1 10.27 -33.18 15.25
CA MET A 1 9.42 -32.82 14.09
C MET A 1 9.94 -31.47 13.59
N PRO A 2 10.31 -31.34 12.30
CA PRO A 2 10.73 -30.05 11.77
C PRO A 2 9.60 -29.02 11.94
N SER A 3 9.96 -27.76 12.16
CA SER A 3 8.99 -26.68 12.30
C SER A 3 8.37 -26.36 10.93
N ARG A 4 7.12 -25.89 10.91
CA ARG A 4 6.41 -25.49 9.68
C ARG A 4 7.17 -24.45 8.84
N GLU A 5 8.01 -23.64 9.49
CA GLU A 5 8.91 -22.69 8.82
C GLU A 5 10.04 -23.38 8.07
N PHE A 6 10.55 -24.50 8.61
CA PHE A 6 11.59 -25.32 7.98
C PHE A 6 11.04 -26.02 6.72
N GLU A 7 9.83 -26.56 6.80
CA GLU A 7 9.14 -27.17 5.65
C GLU A 7 8.87 -26.14 4.54
N HIS A 8 8.56 -24.89 4.91
CA HIS A 8 8.37 -23.82 3.93
C HIS A 8 9.67 -23.40 3.27
N LEU A 9 10.76 -23.30 4.04
CA LEU A 9 12.11 -23.02 3.52
C LEU A 9 12.61 -24.11 2.59
N GLU A 10 12.39 -25.39 2.92
CA GLU A 10 12.73 -26.52 2.05
C GLU A 10 11.93 -26.49 0.73
N ALA A 11 10.64 -26.13 0.79
CA ALA A 11 9.82 -25.98 -0.41
C ALA A 11 10.29 -24.83 -1.31
N VAL A 12 10.69 -23.70 -0.73
CA VAL A 12 11.21 -22.54 -1.47
C VAL A 12 12.57 -22.85 -2.10
N LEU A 13 13.46 -23.51 -1.36
CA LEU A 13 14.75 -23.97 -1.87
C LEU A 13 14.58 -24.96 -3.03
N GLY A 14 13.69 -25.94 -2.89
CA GLY A 14 13.39 -26.89 -3.97
C GLY A 14 12.81 -26.23 -5.22
N ALA A 15 11.96 -25.20 -5.07
CA ALA A 15 11.45 -24.44 -6.21
C ALA A 15 12.53 -23.59 -6.89
N ALA A 16 13.43 -22.99 -6.10
CA ALA A 16 14.58 -22.23 -6.62
C ALA A 16 15.57 -23.13 -7.37
N GLU A 17 15.83 -24.33 -6.86
CA GLU A 17 16.67 -25.35 -7.51
C GLU A 17 16.06 -25.84 -8.83
N GLN A 18 14.74 -26.07 -8.87
CA GLN A 18 14.05 -26.42 -10.12
C GLN A 18 14.11 -25.30 -11.16
N LEU A 19 14.03 -24.04 -10.74
CA LEU A 19 14.15 -22.87 -11.62
C LEU A 19 15.59 -22.69 -12.14
N LEU A 20 16.59 -22.96 -11.31
CA LEU A 20 18.01 -22.96 -11.71
C LEU A 20 18.36 -24.13 -12.64
N ALA A 21 17.81 -25.33 -12.39
CA ALA A 21 17.99 -26.47 -13.27
C ALA A 21 17.31 -26.25 -14.64
N ALA A 22 16.11 -25.67 -14.64
CA ALA A 22 15.43 -25.26 -15.88
C ALA A 22 16.23 -24.20 -16.66
N ARG A 23 16.94 -23.31 -15.97
CA ARG A 23 17.85 -22.30 -16.55
C ARG A 23 19.10 -22.91 -17.19
N GLU A 24 19.66 -23.97 -16.61
CA GLU A 24 20.88 -24.60 -17.12
C GLU A 24 20.62 -25.36 -18.42
N ASP A 25 19.43 -25.95 -18.56
CA ASP A 25 18.98 -26.66 -19.77
C ASP A 25 18.41 -25.74 -20.86
N GLN A 26 17.89 -24.55 -20.51
CA GLN A 26 17.32 -23.59 -21.44
C GLN A 26 17.75 -22.16 -21.07
N MET A 27 18.66 -21.58 -21.86
CA MET A 27 19.06 -20.17 -21.71
C MET A 27 17.87 -19.26 -22.04
N LEU A 28 17.08 -18.89 -21.03
CA LEU A 28 15.96 -17.97 -21.15
C LEU A 28 16.49 -16.55 -21.45
N THR A 29 16.02 -15.97 -22.54
CA THR A 29 16.22 -14.56 -22.92
C THR A 29 15.41 -13.63 -22.01
N ALA A 30 15.69 -12.32 -22.05
CA ALA A 30 14.97 -11.33 -21.22
C ALA A 30 13.44 -11.37 -21.44
N ASP A 31 13.00 -11.60 -22.68
CA ASP A 31 11.57 -11.67 -23.03
C ASP A 31 10.86 -12.88 -22.39
N GLU A 32 11.58 -14.00 -22.23
CA GLU A 32 11.03 -15.21 -21.59
C GLU A 32 11.00 -15.07 -20.07
N TRP A 33 11.91 -14.27 -19.50
CA TRP A 33 11.86 -13.88 -18.10
C TRP A 33 10.65 -12.98 -17.81
N ASP A 34 10.37 -12.00 -18.67
CA ASP A 34 9.18 -11.15 -18.56
C ASP A 34 7.89 -11.98 -18.70
N ALA A 35 7.87 -12.94 -19.62
CA ALA A 35 6.75 -13.87 -19.79
C ALA A 35 6.54 -14.76 -18.54
N LEU A 36 7.63 -15.24 -17.92
CA LEU A 36 7.56 -16.02 -16.69
C LEU A 36 7.09 -15.16 -15.51
N GLN A 37 7.61 -13.94 -15.37
CA GLN A 37 7.14 -12.98 -14.36
C GLN A 37 5.64 -12.69 -14.54
N HIS A 38 5.18 -12.54 -15.77
CA HIS A 38 3.76 -12.34 -16.09
C HIS A 38 2.91 -13.56 -15.75
N ALA A 39 3.38 -14.78 -16.06
CA ALA A 39 2.68 -16.02 -15.73
C ALA A 39 2.60 -16.25 -14.21
N VAL A 40 3.69 -15.98 -13.47
CA VAL A 40 3.70 -16.04 -12.00
C VAL A 40 2.76 -15.01 -11.39
N ALA A 41 2.73 -13.79 -11.93
CA ALA A 41 1.78 -12.76 -11.50
C ALA A 41 0.32 -13.17 -11.77
N ALA A 42 0.05 -13.82 -12.92
CA ALA A 42 -1.28 -14.33 -13.26
C ALA A 42 -1.71 -15.54 -12.39
N CYS A 43 -0.75 -16.37 -11.95
CA CYS A 43 -1.00 -17.51 -11.05
C CYS A 43 -1.05 -17.15 -9.56
N ARG A 44 -0.57 -15.95 -9.18
CA ARG A 44 -0.80 -15.44 -7.83
C ARG A 44 -2.29 -15.19 -7.68
N GLU A 45 -2.95 -16.04 -6.91
CA GLU A 45 -4.31 -15.73 -6.45
C GLU A 45 -4.26 -14.39 -5.70
N PRO A 46 -5.05 -13.38 -6.12
CA PRO A 46 -5.10 -12.11 -5.41
C PRO A 46 -5.53 -12.39 -3.98
N ASP A 47 -4.90 -11.70 -3.02
CA ASP A 47 -5.15 -11.95 -1.60
C ASP A 47 -6.68 -11.92 -1.37
N PRO A 48 -7.27 -12.94 -0.72
CA PRO A 48 -8.71 -12.99 -0.48
C PRO A 48 -9.25 -11.75 0.26
N THR A 49 -8.36 -10.97 0.89
CA THR A 49 -8.65 -9.71 1.59
C THR A 49 -8.43 -8.44 0.76
N GLU A 50 -7.83 -8.54 -0.43
CA GLU A 50 -7.58 -7.42 -1.33
C GLU A 50 -8.91 -6.83 -1.82
N ARG A 51 -9.10 -5.53 -1.58
CA ARG A 51 -10.30 -4.79 -1.99
C ARG A 51 -9.87 -3.86 -3.11
N ASP A 52 -10.66 -3.83 -4.18
CA ASP A 52 -10.50 -2.80 -5.20
C ASP A 52 -10.87 -1.46 -4.56
N GLU A 53 -9.84 -0.65 -4.31
CA GLU A 53 -9.98 0.70 -3.80
C GLU A 53 -9.34 1.70 -4.73
N THR A 54 -9.99 2.85 -4.86
CA THR A 54 -9.53 3.95 -5.69
C THR A 54 -9.62 5.26 -4.94
N PHE A 55 -8.74 6.19 -5.30
CA PHE A 55 -8.68 7.51 -4.70
C PHE A 55 -8.90 8.59 -5.75
N ARG A 56 -9.65 9.63 -5.36
CA ARG A 56 -9.88 10.83 -6.17
C ARG A 56 -10.03 12.04 -5.27
N VAL A 57 -9.82 13.23 -5.81
CA VAL A 57 -10.20 14.48 -5.15
C VAL A 57 -11.51 14.96 -5.77
N ASP A 58 -12.54 15.20 -4.95
CA ASP A 58 -13.81 15.72 -5.44
C ASP A 58 -13.80 17.24 -5.66
N ALA A 59 -14.89 17.79 -6.20
CA ALA A 59 -15.01 19.22 -6.50
C ALA A 59 -14.89 20.12 -5.26
N ASP A 60 -15.19 19.59 -4.07
CA ASP A 60 -15.07 20.29 -2.79
C ASP A 60 -13.64 20.19 -2.22
N GLY A 61 -12.73 19.53 -2.93
CA GLY A 61 -11.35 19.29 -2.51
C GLY A 61 -11.21 18.17 -1.48
N CYS A 62 -12.24 17.35 -1.25
CA CYS A 62 -12.12 16.21 -0.35
C CYS A 62 -11.38 15.06 -1.03
N LEU A 63 -10.43 14.46 -0.31
CA LEU A 63 -9.86 13.17 -0.68
C LEU A 63 -10.94 12.10 -0.46
N VAL A 64 -11.36 11.45 -1.54
CA VAL A 64 -12.38 10.39 -1.53
C VAL A 64 -11.70 9.05 -1.76
N ARG A 65 -11.98 8.11 -0.86
CA ARG A 65 -11.66 6.69 -1.02
C ARG A 65 -12.93 5.95 -1.41
N ALA A 66 -12.97 5.40 -2.61
CA ALA A 66 -14.03 4.50 -3.05
C ALA A 66 -13.57 3.05 -2.85
N VAL A 67 -14.45 2.22 -2.30
CA VAL A 67 -14.16 0.81 -2.02
C VAL A 67 -15.23 -0.06 -2.66
N ALA A 68 -14.81 -0.97 -3.53
CA ALA A 68 -15.64 -2.02 -4.09
C ALA A 68 -15.36 -3.34 -3.34
N PRO A 69 -16.16 -3.71 -2.33
CA PRO A 69 -15.94 -4.96 -1.61
C PRO A 69 -16.37 -6.17 -2.46
N ARG A 70 -15.69 -7.31 -2.31
CA ARG A 70 -16.10 -8.59 -2.95
C ARG A 70 -17.54 -9.00 -2.65
N ARG A 71 -18.08 -8.60 -1.50
CA ARG A 71 -19.49 -8.79 -1.11
C ARG A 71 -20.02 -7.52 -0.46
N GLY A 72 -21.23 -7.13 -0.84
CA GLY A 72 -21.89 -5.92 -0.33
C GLY A 72 -21.97 -4.83 -1.39
N LYS A 73 -22.34 -3.62 -0.96
CA LYS A 73 -22.43 -2.46 -1.84
C LYS A 73 -21.12 -1.68 -1.82
N PRO A 74 -20.66 -1.17 -2.97
CA PRO A 74 -19.60 -0.17 -3.00
C PRO A 74 -19.94 1.02 -2.10
N TYR A 75 -18.93 1.59 -1.46
CA TYR A 75 -19.09 2.73 -0.58
C TYR A 75 -17.92 3.70 -0.71
N GLU A 76 -18.17 4.95 -0.33
CA GLU A 76 -17.17 5.99 -0.32
C GLU A 76 -17.01 6.58 1.09
N HIS A 77 -15.78 6.96 1.39
CA HIS A 77 -15.45 7.78 2.55
C HIS A 77 -14.68 9.01 2.10
N ARG A 78 -14.87 10.12 2.80
CA ARG A 78 -14.25 11.40 2.47
C ARG A 78 -13.41 11.91 3.61
N CYS A 79 -12.28 12.50 3.27
CA CYS A 79 -11.43 13.29 4.15
C CYS A 79 -11.32 14.70 3.57
N PRO A 80 -11.80 15.73 4.28
CA PRO A 80 -11.52 17.12 3.93
C PRO A 80 -10.01 17.37 3.78
N ARG A 81 -9.64 18.32 2.93
CA ARG A 81 -8.24 18.60 2.61
C ARG A 81 -7.41 18.93 3.86
N ASP A 82 -7.94 19.75 4.75
CA ASP A 82 -7.29 20.12 6.02
C ASP A 82 -7.06 18.89 6.93
N GLY A 83 -8.02 17.98 6.98
CA GLY A 83 -7.87 16.70 7.68
C GLY A 83 -6.79 15.81 7.06
N PHE A 84 -6.68 15.79 5.73
CA PHE A 84 -5.61 15.06 5.04
C PHE A 84 -4.23 15.70 5.30
N GLU A 85 -4.11 17.02 5.17
CA GLU A 85 -2.90 17.79 5.47
C GLU A 85 -2.42 17.53 6.90
N ALA A 86 -3.33 17.55 7.89
CA ALA A 86 -3.00 17.27 9.28
C ALA A 86 -2.44 15.85 9.48
N VAL A 87 -2.98 14.85 8.78
CA VAL A 87 -2.47 13.46 8.88
C VAL A 87 -1.12 13.30 8.20
N ALA A 88 -0.91 13.94 7.05
CA ALA A 88 0.37 13.92 6.35
C ALA A 88 1.47 14.59 7.20
N ASP A 89 1.16 15.73 7.83
CA ASP A 89 2.07 16.45 8.72
C ASP A 89 2.38 15.60 9.97
N ALA A 90 1.36 14.98 10.58
CA ALA A 90 1.57 14.07 11.70
C ALA A 90 2.48 12.89 11.34
N ALA A 91 2.30 12.30 10.16
CA ALA A 91 3.15 11.21 9.68
C ALA A 91 4.60 11.66 9.49
N GLU A 92 4.81 12.85 8.89
CA GLU A 92 6.14 13.47 8.76
C GLU A 92 6.81 13.63 10.13
N GLN A 93 6.09 14.19 11.11
CA GLN A 93 6.61 14.37 12.46
C GLN A 93 7.01 13.04 13.13
N PHE A 94 6.29 11.93 12.89
CA PHE A 94 6.73 10.60 13.35
C PHE A 94 8.02 10.16 12.64
N GLY A 95 8.11 10.37 11.32
CA GLY A 95 9.29 10.08 10.53
C GLY A 95 10.53 10.86 10.99
N GLU A 96 10.39 12.15 11.27
CA GLU A 96 11.46 13.02 11.79
C GLU A 96 12.00 12.54 13.15
N ARG A 97 11.13 11.93 13.97
CA ARG A 97 11.54 11.32 15.25
C ARG A 97 12.08 9.89 15.11
N GLY A 98 12.05 9.31 13.91
CA GLY A 98 12.41 7.90 13.69
C GLY A 98 11.44 6.92 14.35
N GLU A 99 10.19 7.35 14.57
CA GLU A 99 9.16 6.57 15.25
C GLU A 99 8.26 5.84 14.24
N THR A 100 7.76 4.67 14.65
CA THR A 100 6.68 4.00 13.93
C THR A 100 5.33 4.45 14.48
N PHE A 101 4.28 4.31 13.68
CA PHE A 101 2.92 4.71 14.04
C PHE A 101 1.88 3.71 13.54
N VAL A 102 0.74 3.68 14.21
CA VAL A 102 -0.50 3.06 13.72
C VAL A 102 -1.55 4.13 13.40
N LEU A 103 -2.64 3.73 12.74
CA LEU A 103 -3.78 4.62 12.46
C LEU A 103 -4.28 5.36 13.72
N GLU A 104 -4.29 4.69 14.86
CA GLU A 104 -4.76 5.30 16.11
C GLU A 104 -3.85 6.45 16.57
N ASP A 105 -2.53 6.35 16.36
CA ASP A 105 -1.58 7.40 16.74
C ASP A 105 -1.78 8.65 15.88
N LEU A 106 -1.92 8.47 14.56
CA LEU A 106 -2.23 9.56 13.62
C LEU A 106 -3.54 10.27 13.99
N ARG A 107 -4.59 9.50 14.30
CA ARG A 107 -5.88 10.07 14.72
C ARG A 107 -5.77 10.84 16.04
N ARG A 108 -5.01 10.30 17.02
CA ARG A 108 -4.79 10.97 18.31
C ARG A 108 -3.99 12.25 18.15
N ALA A 109 -2.96 12.25 17.32
CA ALA A 109 -2.12 13.42 17.06
C ALA A 109 -2.89 14.57 16.37
N THR A 110 -3.81 14.23 15.47
CA THR A 110 -4.56 15.20 14.65
C THR A 110 -5.93 15.57 15.20
N ASN A 111 -6.45 14.78 16.15
CA ASN A 111 -7.80 14.93 16.71
C ASN A 111 -8.94 14.94 15.66
N ILE A 112 -8.77 14.25 14.54
CA ILE A 112 -9.81 14.15 13.49
C ILE A 112 -10.69 12.89 13.66
N PRO A 113 -11.89 12.86 13.04
CA PRO A 113 -12.73 11.67 12.98
C PRO A 113 -12.01 10.43 12.44
N TRP A 114 -12.34 9.27 13.00
CA TRP A 114 -11.71 7.99 12.65
C TRP A 114 -11.74 7.68 11.15
N THR A 115 -12.90 7.89 10.51
CA THR A 115 -13.07 7.64 9.08
C THR A 115 -12.16 8.52 8.22
N GLN A 116 -11.94 9.78 8.62
CA GLN A 116 -11.08 10.71 7.88
C GLN A 116 -9.60 10.30 8.00
N ALA A 117 -9.16 9.99 9.23
CA ALA A 117 -7.82 9.44 9.46
C ALA A 117 -7.60 8.14 8.67
N ALA A 118 -8.60 7.26 8.60
CA ALA A 118 -8.51 6.02 7.86
C ALA A 118 -8.42 6.23 6.34
N VAL A 119 -9.10 7.24 5.79
CA VAL A 119 -9.00 7.61 4.36
C VAL A 119 -7.61 8.15 4.06
N ALA A 120 -7.15 9.14 4.84
CA ALA A 120 -5.84 9.75 4.68
C ALA A 120 -4.72 8.70 4.79
N PHE A 121 -4.77 7.86 5.83
CA PHE A 121 -3.76 6.83 6.03
C PHE A 121 -3.76 5.76 4.95
N ALA A 122 -4.93 5.35 4.45
CA ALA A 122 -5.01 4.41 3.32
C ALA A 122 -4.36 4.99 2.06
N PHE A 123 -4.56 6.30 1.80
CA PHE A 123 -3.92 6.98 0.67
C PHE A 123 -2.39 7.04 0.83
N LEU A 124 -1.88 7.40 2.01
CA LEU A 124 -0.42 7.38 2.25
C LEU A 124 0.20 6.01 2.01
N LYS A 125 -0.51 4.93 2.33
CA LYS A 125 -0.07 3.56 2.05
C LYS A 125 -0.10 3.22 0.56
N GLU A 126 -1.18 3.57 -0.14
CA GLU A 126 -1.32 3.35 -1.58
C GLU A 126 -0.19 4.05 -2.36
N ARG A 127 0.22 5.23 -1.90
CA ARG A 127 1.30 6.03 -2.49
C ARG A 127 2.70 5.63 -2.05
N GLY A 128 2.83 4.63 -1.18
CA GLY A 128 4.13 4.19 -0.67
C GLY A 128 4.81 5.17 0.29
N ILE A 129 4.10 6.22 0.75
CA ILE A 129 4.61 7.20 1.71
C ILE A 129 4.66 6.57 3.11
N ALA A 130 3.66 5.77 3.45
CA ALA A 130 3.62 4.98 4.69
C ALA A 130 3.82 3.49 4.37
N ILE A 131 4.93 2.92 4.83
CA ILE A 131 5.32 1.53 4.55
C ILE A 131 5.20 0.65 5.81
N PRO A 132 4.91 -0.66 5.67
CA PRO A 132 4.86 -1.57 6.82
C PRO A 132 6.19 -1.62 7.59
N ALA A 133 6.11 -1.49 8.92
CA ALA A 133 7.26 -1.56 9.82
C ALA A 133 7.16 -2.71 10.85
N GLY A 134 6.32 -3.71 10.55
CA GLY A 134 6.06 -4.87 11.40
C GLY A 134 4.71 -4.82 12.11
N GLY A 135 4.01 -5.96 12.14
CA GLY A 135 2.67 -6.05 12.71
C GLY A 135 1.69 -5.07 12.05
N ARG A 136 1.04 -4.22 12.84
CA ARG A 136 0.13 -3.15 12.35
C ARG A 136 0.84 -1.79 12.20
N ALA A 137 2.11 -1.71 12.59
CA ALA A 137 2.88 -0.47 12.61
C ALA A 137 3.42 -0.13 11.22
N HIS A 138 3.56 1.16 10.97
CA HIS A 138 4.09 1.72 9.73
C HIS A 138 5.15 2.77 10.06
N ALA A 139 6.05 2.99 9.11
CA ALA A 139 7.01 4.08 9.13
C ALA A 139 6.82 4.92 7.87
N VAL A 140 7.35 6.13 7.87
CA VAL A 140 7.52 6.89 6.64
C VAL A 140 8.61 6.24 5.79
N ALA A 141 8.40 6.11 4.48
CA ALA A 141 9.39 5.53 3.57
C ALA A 141 10.67 6.36 3.48
N GLU A 142 10.54 7.68 3.31
CA GLU A 142 11.64 8.64 3.16
C GLU A 142 11.33 9.96 3.88
N THR A 143 12.34 10.82 4.05
CA THR A 143 12.11 12.18 4.59
C THR A 143 11.30 13.02 3.60
N GLY A 144 10.42 13.89 4.10
CA GLY A 144 9.57 14.71 3.23
C GLY A 144 8.18 14.11 2.97
N ALA A 145 7.65 13.36 3.94
CA ALA A 145 6.34 12.70 3.83
C ALA A 145 5.21 13.68 3.48
N PHE A 146 5.24 14.88 4.06
CA PHE A 146 4.20 15.87 3.84
C PHE A 146 4.28 16.47 2.42
N PRO A 147 5.43 16.97 1.93
CA PRO A 147 5.60 17.36 0.53
C PRO A 147 5.17 16.30 -0.48
N ASP A 148 5.52 15.03 -0.25
CA ASP A 148 5.17 13.92 -1.14
C ASP A 148 3.66 13.66 -1.14
N ALA A 149 3.05 13.63 0.05
CA ALA A 149 1.60 13.48 0.22
C ALA A 149 0.82 14.58 -0.50
N MET A 150 1.28 15.83 -0.40
CA MET A 150 0.64 16.96 -1.06
C MET A 150 0.85 16.95 -2.58
N THR A 151 2.00 16.48 -3.04
CA THR A 151 2.27 16.27 -4.48
C THR A 151 1.30 15.26 -5.06
N GLU A 152 1.14 14.10 -4.43
CA GLU A 152 0.22 13.06 -4.88
C GLU A 152 -1.25 13.51 -4.81
N TYR A 153 -1.65 14.24 -3.76
CA TYR A 153 -2.98 14.83 -3.66
C TYR A 153 -3.26 15.81 -4.81
N HIS A 154 -2.30 16.69 -5.14
CA HIS A 154 -2.46 17.63 -6.24
C HIS A 154 -2.47 16.93 -7.60
N ALA A 155 -1.65 15.90 -7.79
CA ALA A 155 -1.68 15.07 -8.98
C ALA A 155 -3.04 14.38 -9.17
N LEU A 156 -3.67 13.89 -8.08
CA LEU A 156 -5.04 13.36 -8.13
C LEU A 156 -6.07 14.42 -8.48
N ARG A 157 -5.95 15.64 -7.94
CA ARG A 157 -6.88 16.74 -8.21
C ARG A 157 -6.85 17.20 -9.67
N GLU A 158 -5.69 17.13 -10.30
CA GLU A 158 -5.52 17.53 -11.70
C GLU A 158 -6.02 16.49 -12.70
N LYS A 159 -6.16 15.22 -12.27
CA LYS A 159 -6.80 14.17 -13.07
C LYS A 159 -8.32 14.30 -12.92
N PRO A 160 -9.06 14.69 -13.98
CA PRO A 160 -10.51 14.62 -13.93
C PRO A 160 -10.90 13.15 -13.75
N GLY A 161 -11.82 12.86 -12.82
CA GLY A 161 -12.46 11.54 -12.81
C GLY A 161 -13.18 11.35 -14.13
N GLU A 162 -12.80 10.32 -14.89
CA GLU A 162 -13.54 9.86 -16.08
C GLU A 162 -14.99 9.49 -15.75
#